data_AF-A0A2A4TAM7-F1
#
_entry.id   AF-A0A2A4TAM7-F1
#
_cell.length_a   1.000
_cell.length_b   1.000
_cell.length_c   1.000
_cell.angle_alpha   90.00
_cell.angle_beta   90.00
_cell.angle_gamma   90.00
#
_symmetry.space_group_name_H-M   'P 1'
#
loop_
_entity.id
_entity.type
_entity.pdbx_description
1 polymer ?
#
loop_
_entity_poly.entity_id
_entity_poly.type
_entity_poly.pdbx_seq_one_letter_code
_entity_poly.pdbx_strand_id
1 'polypeptide(L)'
;MDPETFVLSTFRNLLVPDKEYITPLPPELQKWYCYMQTTGHIILCVLKDDYVEERDLRNHLIPIPVKSALRHYKVKRGHIVVDLDYSPERGLIVYDGDIEF
;
A
#
# COMPACT_ATOMS: atom_id res chain seq x y z
N MET A 1 0.60 11.25 13.86
CA MET A 1 1.65 11.02 12.86
C MET A 1 0.96 10.82 11.54
N ASP A 2 1.29 11.63 10.55
CA ASP A 2 0.75 11.51 9.19
C ASP A 2 1.28 10.24 8.49
N PRO A 3 0.59 9.75 7.44
CA PRO A 3 0.98 8.54 6.71
C PRO A 3 2.42 8.57 6.21
N GLU A 4 2.85 9.69 5.62
CA GLU A 4 4.19 9.86 5.02
C GLU A 4 5.30 9.64 6.06
N THR A 5 5.18 10.26 7.23
CA THR A 5 6.11 10.06 8.35
C THR A 5 6.15 8.60 8.83
N PHE A 6 4.99 7.91 8.85
CA PHE A 6 4.95 6.49 9.23
C PHE A 6 5.65 5.60 8.20
N VAL A 7 5.40 5.83 6.90
CA VAL A 7 6.05 5.09 5.80
C VAL A 7 7.57 5.22 5.90
N LEU A 8 8.06 6.46 6.01
CA LEU A 8 9.48 6.77 6.09
C LEU A 8 10.15 6.17 7.33
N SER A 9 9.49 6.19 8.48
CA SER A 9 10.07 5.65 9.72
C SER A 9 10.07 4.12 9.77
N THR A 10 9.05 3.47 9.21
CA THR A 10 8.88 2.02 9.27
C THR A 10 9.69 1.28 8.21
N PHE A 11 9.72 1.81 6.99
CA PHE A 11 10.30 1.13 5.83
C PHE A 11 11.60 1.75 5.33
N ARG A 12 12.22 2.67 6.09
CA ARG A 12 13.36 3.51 5.65
C ARG A 12 14.42 2.80 4.81
N ASN A 13 14.81 1.60 5.20
CA ASN A 13 15.89 0.83 4.55
C ASN A 13 15.46 0.09 3.27
N LEU A 14 14.15 0.02 3.01
CA LEU A 14 13.56 -0.66 1.86
C LEU A 14 13.05 0.33 0.79
N LEU A 15 12.88 1.60 1.18
CA LEU A 15 12.38 2.65 0.30
C LEU A 15 13.48 3.23 -0.58
N VAL A 16 13.14 3.48 -1.85
CA VAL A 16 13.96 4.29 -2.75
C VAL A 16 13.31 5.67 -2.85
N PRO A 17 13.99 6.74 -2.40
CA PRO A 17 13.45 8.09 -2.49
C PRO A 17 13.34 8.57 -3.95
N ASP A 18 12.58 9.64 -4.16
CA ASP A 18 12.47 10.39 -5.43
C ASP A 18 11.98 9.58 -6.64
N LYS A 19 11.38 8.40 -6.39
CA LYS A 19 10.69 7.61 -7.40
C LYS A 19 9.23 7.97 -7.45
N GLU A 20 8.82 8.57 -8.56
CA GLU A 20 7.43 8.94 -8.82
C GLU A 20 6.73 7.90 -9.70
N TYR A 21 5.44 7.69 -9.47
CA TYR A 21 4.61 6.90 -10.37
C TYR A 21 4.27 7.75 -11.60
N ILE A 22 4.53 7.22 -12.81
CA ILE A 22 4.39 7.98 -14.07
C ILE A 22 2.97 8.49 -14.29
N THR A 23 1.98 7.70 -13.87
CA THR A 23 0.57 8.09 -13.97
C THR A 23 0.15 8.85 -12.71
N PRO A 24 -0.57 9.98 -12.81
CA PRO A 24 -1.07 10.68 -11.65
C PRO A 24 -1.94 9.76 -10.77
N LEU A 25 -1.57 9.63 -9.50
CA LEU A 25 -2.36 8.88 -8.53
C LEU A 25 -3.50 9.74 -7.97
N PRO A 26 -4.65 9.13 -7.64
CA PRO A 26 -5.64 9.77 -6.79
C PRO A 26 -5.00 10.32 -5.50
N PRO A 27 -5.37 11.53 -5.03
CA PRO A 27 -4.74 12.17 -3.86
C PRO A 27 -4.78 11.32 -2.59
N GLU A 28 -5.80 10.47 -2.44
CA GLU A 28 -5.88 9.52 -1.34
C GLU A 28 -4.79 8.45 -1.40
N LEU A 29 -4.44 7.94 -2.58
CA LEU A 29 -3.43 6.89 -2.76
C LEU A 29 -2.02 7.47 -2.69
N GLN A 30 -1.83 8.70 -3.18
CA GLN A 30 -0.53 9.37 -3.18
C GLN A 30 0.10 9.45 -1.78
N LYS A 31 -0.72 9.60 -0.73
CA LYS A 31 -0.26 9.66 0.67
C LYS A 31 0.28 8.34 1.21
N TRP A 32 -0.09 7.24 0.56
CA TRP A 32 0.28 5.88 0.94
C TRP A 32 1.21 5.23 -0.07
N TYR A 33 1.60 5.98 -1.11
CA TYR A 33 2.50 5.52 -2.14
C TYR A 33 3.94 5.50 -1.63
N CYS A 34 4.66 4.46 -2.01
CA CYS A 34 6.11 4.44 -1.91
C CYS A 34 6.72 3.52 -2.96
N TYR A 35 8.01 3.67 -3.17
CA TYR A 35 8.79 2.78 -4.02
C TYR A 35 9.69 1.91 -3.17
N MET A 36 9.61 0.60 -3.34
CA MET A 36 10.47 -0.37 -2.65
C MET A 36 11.43 -1.04 -3.62
N GLN A 37 12.69 -1.23 -3.21
CA GLN A 37 13.72 -1.79 -4.10
C GLN A 37 13.36 -3.16 -4.70
N THR A 38 12.65 -3.99 -3.94
CA THR A 38 12.30 -5.37 -4.33
C THR A 38 10.97 -5.51 -5.04
N THR A 39 10.03 -4.58 -4.83
CA THR A 39 8.64 -4.69 -5.29
C THR A 39 8.18 -3.50 -6.13
N GLY A 40 9.04 -2.50 -6.31
CA GLY A 40 8.79 -1.33 -7.13
C GLY A 40 7.69 -0.42 -6.58
N HIS A 41 6.76 0.00 -7.44
CA HIS A 41 5.68 0.93 -7.12
C HIS A 41 4.57 0.26 -6.30
N ILE A 42 4.40 0.71 -5.06
CA ILE A 42 3.41 0.13 -4.14
C ILE A 42 2.53 1.19 -3.46
N ILE A 43 1.38 0.74 -2.97
CA ILE A 43 0.50 1.44 -2.03
C ILE A 43 0.46 0.65 -0.73
N LEU A 44 0.60 1.34 0.41
CA LEU A 44 0.32 0.77 1.72
C LEU A 44 -1.18 0.81 1.99
N CYS A 45 -1.76 -0.34 2.29
CA CYS A 45 -3.19 -0.49 2.52
C CYS A 45 -3.47 -1.51 3.62
N VAL A 46 -4.74 -1.63 4.02
CA VAL A 46 -5.21 -2.61 5.01
C VAL A 46 -6.14 -3.58 4.31
N LEU A 47 -6.05 -4.88 4.64
CA LEU A 47 -7.05 -5.84 4.18
C LEU A 47 -8.41 -5.53 4.80
N LYS A 48 -9.47 -5.74 4.04
CA LYS A 48 -10.84 -5.50 4.50
C LYS A 48 -11.17 -6.24 5.80
N ASP A 49 -10.67 -7.46 5.95
CA ASP A 49 -10.92 -8.30 7.13
C ASP A 49 -10.11 -7.85 8.36
N ASP A 50 -9.02 -7.12 8.16
CA ASP A 50 -8.19 -6.53 9.23
C ASP A 50 -8.62 -5.11 9.59
N TYR A 51 -9.52 -4.51 8.80
CA TYR A 51 -9.97 -3.14 9.04
C TYR A 51 -10.91 -3.06 10.25
N VAL A 52 -10.45 -2.37 11.30
CA VAL A 52 -11.23 -2.05 12.49
C VAL A 52 -11.26 -0.53 12.68
N GLU A 53 -12.46 0.05 12.67
CA GLU A 53 -12.71 1.48 12.50
C GLU A 53 -12.10 2.39 13.59
N GLU A 54 -11.92 1.88 14.81
CA GLU A 54 -11.38 2.62 15.97
C GLU A 54 -10.00 2.13 16.42
N ARG A 55 -9.37 1.26 15.63
CA ARG A 55 -8.05 0.71 15.96
C ARG A 55 -6.95 1.47 15.24
N ASP A 56 -5.78 1.50 15.87
CA ASP A 56 -4.54 1.83 15.18
C ASP A 56 -4.17 0.71 14.19
N LEU A 57 -4.28 1.01 12.89
CA LEU A 57 -4.06 0.05 11.80
C LEU A 57 -2.62 0.04 11.28
N ARG A 58 -1.71 0.79 11.91
CA ARG A 58 -0.30 0.89 11.45
C ARG A 58 0.39 -0.48 11.29
N ASN A 59 0.12 -1.41 12.21
CA ASN A 59 0.69 -2.76 12.17
C ASN A 59 -0.05 -3.73 11.21
N HIS A 60 -1.10 -3.27 10.54
CA HIS A 60 -1.90 -4.04 9.58
C HIS A 60 -1.72 -3.51 8.15
N LEU A 61 -0.82 -2.54 7.96
CA LEU A 61 -0.49 -2.02 6.64
C LEU A 61 0.35 -3.03 5.88
N ILE A 62 -0.12 -3.38 4.69
CA ILE A 62 0.56 -4.27 3.76
C ILE A 62 0.89 -3.52 2.46
N PRO A 63 2.05 -3.82 1.85
CA PRO A 63 2.41 -3.28 0.55
C PRO A 63 1.69 -4.03 -0.56
N ILE A 64 1.07 -3.31 -1.50
CA ILE A 64 0.44 -3.89 -2.69
C ILE A 64 0.85 -3.11 -3.94
N PRO A 65 0.96 -3.75 -5.12
CA PRO A 65 1.26 -3.03 -6.34
C PRO A 65 0.22 -1.94 -6.64
N VAL A 66 0.66 -0.80 -7.15
CA VAL A 66 -0.21 0.35 -7.46
C VAL A 66 -1.38 -0.05 -8.37
N LYS A 67 -1.12 -0.85 -9.39
CA LYS A 67 -2.17 -1.35 -10.31
C LYS A 67 -3.24 -2.16 -9.60
N SER A 68 -2.86 -3.00 -8.64
CA SER A 68 -3.82 -3.78 -7.85
C SER A 68 -4.62 -2.85 -6.93
N ALA A 69 -3.97 -1.87 -6.29
CA ALA A 69 -4.65 -0.88 -5.46
C ALA A 69 -5.72 -0.13 -6.25
N LEU A 70 -5.38 0.42 -7.42
CA LEU A 70 -6.28 1.20 -8.27
C LEU A 70 -7.55 0.45 -8.66
N ARG A 71 -7.52 -0.88 -8.75
CA ARG A 71 -8.69 -1.70 -9.12
C ARG A 71 -9.58 -2.08 -7.94
N HIS A 72 -9.04 -2.13 -6.72
CA HIS A 72 -9.71 -2.76 -5.59
C HIS A 72 -9.85 -1.88 -4.34
N TYR A 73 -9.32 -0.65 -4.36
CA TYR A 73 -9.31 0.19 -3.17
C TYR A 73 -10.67 0.82 -2.83
N LYS A 74 -10.85 1.01 -1.53
CA LYS A 74 -11.84 1.91 -0.93
C LYS A 74 -11.15 2.76 0.12
N VAL A 75 -11.57 4.02 0.25
CA VAL A 75 -11.06 4.89 1.31
C VAL A 75 -11.98 4.78 2.53
N LYS A 76 -11.42 4.44 3.69
CA LYS A 76 -12.15 4.43 4.97
C LYS A 76 -11.34 5.17 6.04
N ARG A 77 -11.89 6.28 6.55
CA ARG A 77 -11.21 7.16 7.53
C ARG A 77 -9.75 7.45 7.14
N GLY A 78 -9.52 7.78 5.87
CA GLY A 78 -8.19 8.10 5.34
C GLY A 78 -7.27 6.91 5.05
N HIS A 79 -7.68 5.67 5.38
CA HIS A 79 -6.93 4.46 5.05
C HIS A 79 -7.39 3.88 3.71
N ILE A 80 -6.44 3.31 2.99
CA ILE A 80 -6.71 2.51 1.79
C ILE A 80 -7.06 1.11 2.27
N VAL A 81 -8.27 0.65 1.94
CA VAL A 81 -8.76 -0.68 2.30
C VAL A 81 -9.01 -1.46 1.03
N VAL A 82 -8.46 -2.66 0.94
CA VAL A 82 -8.61 -3.54 -0.23
C VAL A 82 -9.28 -4.86 0.14
N ASP A 83 -10.04 -5.40 -0.80
CA ASP A 83 -10.69 -6.70 -0.70
C ASP A 83 -9.96 -7.65 -1.66
N LEU A 84 -8.85 -8.23 -1.18
CA LEU A 84 -7.95 -9.09 -1.95
C LEU A 84 -7.66 -10.36 -1.16
N ASP A 85 -7.50 -11.47 -1.87
CA ASP A 85 -7.18 -12.75 -1.26
C ASP A 85 -5.77 -12.72 -0.65
N TYR A 86 -5.69 -13.07 0.63
CA TYR A 86 -4.44 -13.19 1.36
C TYR A 86 -4.24 -14.63 1.83
N SER A 87 -3.07 -15.19 1.55
CA SER A 87 -2.64 -16.49 2.03
C SER A 87 -1.47 -16.32 2.98
N PRO A 88 -1.51 -16.89 4.20
CA PRO A 88 -0.36 -16.86 5.11
C PRO A 88 0.91 -17.48 4.51
N GLU A 89 0.78 -18.43 3.58
CA GLU A 89 1.92 -19.12 2.96
C GLU A 89 2.46 -18.38 1.72
N ARG A 90 1.58 -17.67 0.99
CA ARG A 90 1.93 -17.04 -0.30
C ARG A 90 1.95 -15.51 -0.25
N GLY A 91 1.50 -14.92 0.86
CA GLY A 91 1.23 -13.50 0.97
C GLY A 91 -0.02 -13.08 0.20
N LEU A 92 -0.05 -11.82 -0.20
CA LEU A 92 -1.15 -11.26 -0.98
C LEU A 92 -1.16 -11.84 -2.40
N ILE A 93 -2.32 -12.31 -2.86
CA ILE A 93 -2.46 -12.83 -4.22
C ILE A 93 -2.70 -11.66 -5.17
N VAL A 94 -1.64 -11.27 -5.88
CA VAL A 94 -1.67 -10.22 -6.91
C VAL A 94 -1.27 -10.80 -8.26
N TYR A 95 -1.64 -10.13 -9.35
CA TYR A 95 -1.24 -10.56 -10.68
C TYR A 95 0.22 -10.14 -10.93
N ASP A 96 1.07 -11.04 -11.42
CA ASP A 96 2.50 -10.76 -11.62
C ASP A 96 2.74 -9.52 -12.52
N GLY A 97 1.88 -9.29 -13.52
CA GLY A 97 1.95 -8.12 -14.40
C GLY A 97 1.52 -6.79 -13.77
N ASP A 98 1.13 -6.79 -12.49
CA ASP A 98 0.89 -5.57 -11.72
C ASP A 98 2.17 -4.98 -11.12
N ILE A 99 3.23 -5.77 -11.01
CA ILE A 99 4.51 -5.33 -10.43
C ILE A 99 5.26 -4.49 -11.46
N GLU A 100 5.63 -3.27 -11.07
CA GLU A 100 6.31 -2.28 -11.93
C GLU A 100 7.43 -1.58 -11.17
N PHE A 101 8.54 -1.27 -11.85
CA PHE A 101 9.78 -0.71 -11.29
C PHE A 101 10.16 0.63 -11.94
#